data_AF-A0A2R6GA88-F1
#
_entry.id   AF-A0A2R6GA88-F1
#
_cell.length_a   1.000
_cell.length_b   1.000
_cell.length_c   1.000
_cell.angle_alpha   90.00
_cell.angle_beta   90.00
_cell.angle_gamma   90.00
#
_symmetry.space_group_name_H-M   'P 1'
#
loop_
_entity.id
_entity.type
_entity.pdbx_description
1 polymer ?
#
loop_
_entity_poly.entity_id
_entity_poly.type
_entity_poly.pdbx_seq_one_letter_code
_entity_poly.pdbx_strand_id
1 'polypeptide(L)' 'MTHIQEVPSLQYLAYVQHDMDIDKGTAWVREKVQRSWGKIHPRAREEVRDEYEAAMAMLRTPADDE' A
#
# COMPACT_ATOMS: atom_id res chain seq x y z
N MET A 1 -0.19 -14.50 -6.60
CA MET A 1 -0.93 -13.43 -7.30
C MET A 1 -0.79 -12.20 -6.42
N THR A 2 -0.18 -11.12 -6.91
CA THR A 2 0.32 -10.05 -6.03
C THR A 2 -0.83 -9.16 -5.59
N HIS A 3 -1.25 -9.29 -4.34
CA HIS A 3 -2.41 -8.63 -3.72
C HIS A 3 -2.21 -7.12 -3.48
N ILE A 4 -1.88 -6.34 -4.53
CA ILE A 4 -2.01 -4.88 -4.45
C ILE A 4 -3.47 -4.49 -4.12
N GLN A 5 -4.44 -5.35 -4.44
CA GLN A 5 -5.88 -5.13 -4.22
C GLN A 5 -6.36 -5.36 -2.77
N GLU A 6 -5.53 -5.88 -1.86
CA GLU A 6 -5.96 -6.22 -0.48
C GLU A 6 -5.61 -5.11 0.53
N VAL A 7 -5.66 -3.83 0.13
CA VAL A 7 -5.36 -2.71 1.04
C VAL A 7 -6.22 -2.74 2.32
N PRO A 8 -7.53 -3.02 2.27
CA PRO A 8 -8.34 -3.15 3.48
C PRO A 8 -7.84 -4.24 4.44
N SER A 9 -7.43 -5.39 3.89
CA SER A 9 -6.88 -6.51 4.67
C SER A 9 -5.54 -6.15 5.31
N LEU A 10 -4.69 -5.40 4.60
CA LEU A 10 -3.42 -4.89 5.12
C LEU A 10 -3.62 -3.84 6.23
N GLN A 11 -4.62 -2.97 6.08
CA GLN A 11 -5.00 -2.00 7.09
C GLN A 11 -5.53 -2.68 8.36
N TYR A 12 -6.40 -3.69 8.21
CA TYR A 12 -6.86 -4.48 9.35
C TYR A 12 -5.68 -5.17 10.07
N LEU A 13 -4.75 -5.76 9.31
CA LEU A 13 -3.56 -6.38 9.86
C LEU A 13 -2.69 -5.37 10.62
N ALA A 14 -2.47 -4.18 10.07
CA ALA A 14 -1.67 -3.14 10.72
C ALA A 14 -2.33 -2.60 12.00
N TYR A 15 -3.58 -2.16 11.91
CA TYR A 15 -4.24 -1.46 13.00
C TYR A 15 -4.76 -2.40 14.08
N VAL A 16 -5.29 -3.56 13.72
CA VAL A 16 -5.98 -4.45 14.66
C VAL A 16 -5.06 -5.58 15.15
N GLN A 17 -4.38 -6.26 14.22
CA GLN A 17 -3.59 -7.44 14.59
C GLN A 17 -2.19 -7.06 15.09
N HIS A 18 -1.63 -5.95 14.60
CA HIS A 18 -0.33 -5.45 15.02
C HIS A 18 -0.41 -4.24 15.96
N ASP A 19 -1.62 -3.79 16.31
CA ASP A 19 -1.88 -2.70 17.24
C ASP A 19 -1.10 -1.41 16.89
N MET A 20 -0.94 -1.14 15.58
CA MET A 20 -0.28 0.07 15.10
C MET A 20 -1.25 1.24 15.13
N ASP A 21 -0.76 2.41 15.53
CA ASP A 21 -1.49 3.67 15.31
C ASP A 21 -1.67 3.96 13.80
N ILE A 22 -2.54 4.92 13.49
CA ILE A 22 -2.92 5.23 12.11
C ILE A 22 -1.70 5.64 11.28
N ASP A 23 -0.80 6.45 11.82
CA ASP A 23 0.36 6.96 11.08
C ASP A 23 1.35 5.82 10.77
N LYS A 24 1.73 5.04 11.79
CA LYS A 24 2.64 3.90 11.63
C LYS A 24 2.03 2.82 10.74
N GLY A 25 0.75 2.50 10.92
CA GLY A 25 0.08 1.50 10.12
C GLY A 25 -0.07 1.94 8.67
N THR A 26 -0.41 3.22 8.41
CA THR A 26 -0.47 3.76 7.04
C THR A 26 0.88 3.67 6.35
N ALA A 27 1.96 4.09 7.03
CA ALA A 27 3.32 3.97 6.50
C ALA A 27 3.73 2.51 6.23
N TRP A 28 3.37 1.59 7.13
CA TRP A 28 3.66 0.16 6.99
C TRP A 28 2.92 -0.46 5.79
N VAL A 29 1.64 -0.15 5.61
CA VAL A 29 0.84 -0.63 4.48
C VAL A 29 1.38 -0.04 3.17
N ARG A 30 1.71 1.25 3.15
CA ARG A 30 2.33 1.93 2.00
C ARG A 30 3.61 1.22 1.54
N GLU A 31 4.51 0.90 2.47
CA GLU A 31 5.75 0.18 2.16
C GLU A 31 5.48 -1.23 1.61
N LYS A 32 4.48 -1.94 2.13
CA LYS A 32 4.06 -3.26 1.64
C LYS A 32 3.53 -3.19 0.21
N VAL A 33 2.71 -2.19 -0.10
CA VAL A 33 2.18 -1.95 -1.46
C VAL A 33 3.31 -1.60 -2.43
N GLN A 34 4.21 -0.68 -2.06
CA GLN A 34 5.40 -0.32 -2.88
C GLN A 34 6.30 -1.53 -3.17
N ARG A 35 6.60 -2.35 -2.15
CA ARG A 35 7.40 -3.58 -2.32
C ARG A 35 6.72 -4.57 -3.24
N SER A 36 5.39 -4.63 -3.21
CA SER A 36 4.59 -5.52 -4.06
C SER A 36 4.61 -5.05 -5.52
N TRP A 37 4.46 -3.74 -5.75
CA TRP A 37 4.63 -3.10 -7.05
C TRP A 37 6.01 -3.39 -7.67
N GLY A 38 7.06 -3.29 -6.86
CA GLY A 38 8.44 -3.59 -7.25
C GLY A 38 8.66 -5.01 -7.79
N LYS A 39 7.81 -5.97 -7.43
CA LYS A 39 7.89 -7.37 -7.89
C LYS A 39 7.12 -7.64 -9.18
N ILE A 40 6.25 -6.73 -9.61
CA ILE A 40 5.46 -6.90 -10.82
C ILE A 40 6.36 -6.62 -12.03
N HIS A 41 6.24 -7.45 -13.07
CA HIS A 41 6.95 -7.25 -14.33
C HIS A 41 6.49 -5.95 -15.01
N PRO A 42 7.37 -5.16 -15.64
CA PRO A 42 7.03 -3.82 -16.18
C PRO A 42 5.77 -3.79 -17.05
N ARG A 43 5.60 -4.76 -17.94
CA ARG A 43 4.41 -4.86 -18.80
C ARG A 43 3.10 -5.08 -18.02
N ALA A 44 3.15 -5.89 -16.96
CA ALA A 44 1.98 -6.15 -16.11
C ALA A 44 1.72 -5.00 -15.11
N ARG A 45 2.71 -4.14 -14.86
CA ARG A 45 2.52 -2.93 -14.04
C ARG A 45 1.57 -1.95 -14.70
N GLU A 46 1.63 -1.81 -16.02
CA GLU A 46 0.74 -0.91 -16.77
C GLU A 46 -0.73 -1.28 -16.59
N GLU A 47 -1.04 -2.58 -16.52
CA GLU A 47 -2.40 -3.09 -16.34
C GLU A 47 -3.00 -2.77 -14.96
N VAL A 48 -2.16 -2.64 -13.92
CA VAL A 48 -2.59 -2.43 -12.53
C VAL A 48 -2.11 -1.09 -11.95
N ARG A 49 -1.70 -0.18 -12.83
CA ARG A 49 -1.10 1.11 -12.47
C ARG A 49 -2.09 2.00 -11.75
N ASP A 50 -3.30 2.11 -12.28
CA ASP A 50 -4.34 2.99 -11.74
C ASP A 50 -4.72 2.59 -10.31
N GLU A 51 -4.81 1.28 -10.05
CA GLU A 51 -5.14 0.74 -8.73
C GLU A 51 -4.00 0.96 -7.74
N TYR A 52 -2.75 0.82 -8.19
CA TYR A 52 -1.58 1.16 -7.40
C TYR A 52 -1.55 2.65 -7.06
N GLU A 53 -1.74 3.54 -8.03
CA GLU A 53 -1.73 4.98 -7.81
C GLU A 53 -2.86 5.42 -6.86
N ALA A 54 -4.06 4.85 -7.00
CA ALA A 54 -5.19 5.08 -6.09
C ALA A 54 -4.87 4.61 -4.65
N ALA A 55 -4.28 3.43 -4.49
CA ALA A 55 -3.86 2.94 -3.19
C ALA A 55 -2.80 3.85 -2.55
N MET A 56 -1.82 4.31 -3.32
CA MET A 56 -0.77 5.21 -2.85
C MET A 56 -1.29 6.60 -2.49
N ALA A 57 -2.32 7.10 -3.18
CA ALA A 57 -2.98 8.36 -2.85
C ALA A 57 -3.76 8.25 -1.53
N MET A 58 -4.46 7.14 -1.30
CA MET A 58 -5.17 6.88 -0.05
C MET A 58 -4.20 6.69 1.12
N LEU A 59 -3.05 6.05 0.87
CA LEU A 59 -1.99 5.80 1.85
C LEU A 59 -0.97 6.95 1.94
N ARG A 60 -1.38 8.18 1.60
CA ARG A 60 -0.55 9.38 1.82
C ARG A 60 -0.31 9.57 3.31
N THR A 61 0.91 9.90 3.67
CA THR A 61 1.26 10.33 5.03
C THR A 61 1.68 11.80 5.01
N PRO A 62 1.59 12.53 6.14
CA PRO A 62 2.02 13.93 6.21
C PRO A 62 3.47 14.16 5.76
N ALA A 63 4.32 13.13 5.86
CA ALA A 63 5.72 13.15 5.41
C ALA A 63 5.90 13.12 3.88
N ASP A 64 4.84 12.86 3.10
CA ASP A 64 4.89 12.90 1.62
C ASP A 64 4.75 14.33 1.06
N ASP A 65 4.38 15.32 1.89
CA ASP A 65 4.17 16.72 1.49
C ASP A 65 5.35 17.65 1.87
N GLU A 66 6.43 17.12 2.46
CA GLU A 66 7.73 17.79 2.73
C GLU A 66 8.77 17.51 1.62
#